data_AF-A0A7C6A070-F1
#
_entry.id   AF-A0A7C6A070-F1
#
_cell.length_a   1.000
_cell.length_b   1.000
_cell.length_c   1.000
_cell.angle_alpha   90.00
_cell.angle_beta   90.00
_cell.angle_gamma   90.00
#
_symmetry.space_group_name_H-M   'P 1'
#
loop_
_entity.id
_entity.type
_entity.pdbx_description
1 polymer ?
#
loop_
_entity_poly.entity_id
_entity_poly.type
_entity_poly.pdbx_seq_one_letter_code
_entity_poly.pdbx_strand_id
1 'polypeptide(L)'
;RRNWATRDMGPMTVKEAIAWSCNTWYYQAVAQDPLGVVDRLAARARLLGLGEATGLEIAERTGLPPTRAWKREALKEPWYPGETLSLAIGQGPLLATPVQVARMLASIANAGQKPTLHLVKRIGQREVRPQLTPVPGRFWTVLQEGLRKTVKEGTARHVLGDFPVPTGGKTGTAETPGKRAGLEHAWYMGYGPAEPGSPYPPLVVVAFFENGGEGSRVALPAVRKVMAAYWQVEEAQAR
;
A
#
# COMPACT_ATOMS: atom_id res chain seq x y z
N ARG A 1 19.58 5.63 8.81
CA ARG A 1 18.76 4.98 7.75
C ARG A 1 19.28 5.45 6.39
N ARG A 2 19.15 4.66 5.31
CA ARG A 2 19.67 4.98 3.95
C ARG A 2 18.54 5.06 2.93
N ASN A 3 18.74 5.82 1.86
CA ASN A 3 17.85 5.78 0.70
C ASN A 3 18.04 4.47 -0.09
N TRP A 4 17.09 4.12 -0.94
CA TRP A 4 17.23 3.00 -1.88
C TRP A 4 18.18 3.36 -3.03
N ALA A 5 18.17 4.62 -3.47
CA ALA A 5 19.06 5.14 -4.50
C ALA A 5 20.37 5.66 -3.90
N THR A 6 21.47 5.54 -4.65
CA THR A 6 22.81 6.01 -4.27
C THR A 6 23.17 7.39 -4.83
N ARG A 7 22.28 7.99 -5.62
CA ARG A 7 22.45 9.31 -6.24
C ARG A 7 21.36 10.27 -5.80
N ASP A 8 21.60 11.56 -6.02
CA ASP A 8 20.57 12.57 -5.86
C ASP A 8 19.43 12.34 -6.87
N MET A 9 18.20 12.41 -6.36
CA MET A 9 16.96 12.21 -7.11
C MET A 9 16.25 13.55 -7.39
N GLY A 10 16.78 14.66 -6.88
CA GLY A 10 16.26 16.01 -7.09
C GLY A 10 15.06 16.36 -6.20
N PRO A 11 14.47 17.54 -6.44
CA PRO A 11 13.33 18.02 -5.67
C PRO A 11 12.08 17.16 -5.91
N MET A 12 11.30 16.93 -4.86
CA MET A 12 10.09 16.12 -4.91
C MET A 12 8.94 16.83 -4.19
N THR A 13 7.71 16.60 -4.61
CA THR A 13 6.52 16.79 -3.77
C THR A 13 6.04 15.44 -3.24
N VAL A 14 4.90 15.40 -2.56
CA VAL A 14 4.27 14.14 -2.12
C VAL A 14 4.02 13.18 -3.29
N LYS A 15 3.63 13.70 -4.47
CA LYS A 15 3.32 12.88 -5.65
C LYS A 15 4.58 12.18 -6.16
N GLU A 16 5.69 12.89 -6.29
CA GLU A 16 6.99 12.37 -6.72
C GLU A 16 7.58 11.41 -5.68
N ALA A 17 7.42 11.70 -4.39
CA ALA A 17 7.88 10.83 -3.32
C ALA A 17 7.18 9.46 -3.35
N ILE A 18 5.86 9.44 -3.61
CA ILE A 18 5.10 8.20 -3.83
C ILE A 18 5.60 7.51 -5.11
N ALA A 19 5.69 8.25 -6.23
CA ALA A 19 6.05 7.70 -7.54
C ALA A 19 7.40 6.98 -7.54
N TRP A 20 8.43 7.63 -6.98
CA TRP A 20 9.80 7.14 -6.96
C TRP A 20 10.16 6.41 -5.66
N SER A 21 9.17 6.17 -4.78
CA SER A 21 9.37 5.47 -3.52
C SER A 21 10.49 6.07 -2.65
N CYS A 22 10.56 7.40 -2.58
CA CYS A 22 11.72 8.09 -2.00
C CYS A 22 11.72 8.03 -0.47
N ASN A 23 12.60 7.24 0.13
CA ASN A 23 12.65 7.06 1.58
C ASN A 23 13.06 8.36 2.31
N THR A 24 13.98 9.12 1.74
CA THR A 24 14.51 10.35 2.34
C THR A 24 13.46 11.44 2.47
N TRP A 25 12.48 11.49 1.57
CA TRP A 25 11.33 12.39 1.70
C TRP A 25 10.57 12.13 3.01
N TYR A 26 10.23 10.87 3.28
CA TYR A 26 9.53 10.51 4.51
C TYR A 26 10.40 10.71 5.75
N TYR A 27 11.71 10.46 5.66
CA TYR A 27 12.64 10.72 6.76
C TYR A 27 12.67 12.21 7.15
N GLN A 28 12.80 13.10 6.16
CA GLN A 28 12.82 14.55 6.39
C GLN A 28 11.48 15.04 6.92
N ALA A 29 10.36 14.55 6.38
CA ALA A 29 9.02 14.94 6.81
C ALA A 29 8.75 14.56 8.28
N VAL A 30 9.06 13.33 8.70
CA VAL A 30 8.79 12.89 10.08
C VAL A 30 9.81 13.40 11.09
N ALA A 31 11.01 13.80 10.65
CA ALA A 31 12.03 14.38 11.52
C ALA A 31 11.61 15.74 12.13
N GLN A 32 10.60 16.41 11.58
CA GLN A 32 10.05 17.64 12.14
C GLN A 32 9.32 17.43 13.48
N ASP A 33 8.69 16.27 13.67
CA ASP A 33 8.00 15.89 14.92
C ASP A 33 7.99 14.36 15.08
N PRO A 34 9.15 13.74 15.35
CA PRO A 34 9.25 12.28 15.34
C PRO A 34 8.48 11.63 16.49
N LEU A 35 8.25 12.33 17.61
CA LEU A 35 7.55 11.79 18.78
C LEU A 35 6.03 12.02 18.72
N GLY A 36 5.56 13.10 18.12
CA GLY A 36 4.12 13.38 17.98
C GLY A 36 3.51 12.75 16.72
N VAL A 37 4.28 12.47 15.67
CA VAL A 37 3.75 11.90 14.43
C VAL A 37 3.41 10.41 14.54
N VAL A 38 4.09 9.63 15.39
CA VAL A 38 3.88 8.17 15.49
C VAL A 38 2.43 7.79 15.84
N ASP A 39 1.86 8.40 16.87
CA ASP A 39 0.49 8.07 17.30
C ASP A 39 -0.54 8.60 16.28
N ARG A 40 -0.25 9.73 15.63
CA ARG A 40 -1.07 10.28 14.54
C ARG A 40 -1.05 9.37 13.31
N LEU A 41 0.11 8.80 12.97
CA LEU A 41 0.28 7.85 11.89
C LEU A 41 -0.52 6.57 12.18
N ALA A 42 -0.42 6.02 13.39
CA ALA A 42 -1.19 4.85 13.81
C ALA A 42 -2.71 5.12 13.78
N ALA A 43 -3.15 6.30 14.20
CA ALA A 43 -4.56 6.69 14.14
C ALA A 43 -5.07 6.76 12.68
N ARG A 44 -4.29 7.35 11.77
CA ARG A 44 -4.64 7.39 10.33
C ARG A 44 -4.60 6.01 9.68
N ALA A 45 -3.63 5.17 10.03
CA ALA A 45 -3.54 3.78 9.58
C ALA A 45 -4.80 2.98 9.98
N ARG A 46 -5.25 3.12 11.24
CA ARG A 46 -6.51 2.50 11.73
C ARG A 46 -7.73 3.03 10.99
N LEU A 47 -7.84 4.34 10.79
CA LEU A 47 -8.95 4.92 10.03
C LEU A 47 -9.03 4.33 8.61
N LEU A 48 -7.89 4.09 7.98
CA LEU A 48 -7.79 3.44 6.65
C LEU A 48 -7.97 1.91 6.67
N GLY A 49 -8.15 1.29 7.83
CA GLY A 49 -8.46 -0.14 7.96
C GLY A 49 -7.30 -1.03 8.36
N LEU A 50 -6.10 -0.50 8.63
CA LEU A 50 -4.99 -1.28 9.16
C LEU A 50 -5.18 -1.50 10.68
N GLY A 51 -5.02 -2.75 11.14
CA GLY A 51 -5.17 -3.10 12.55
C GLY A 51 -6.61 -3.31 13.04
N GLU A 52 -7.59 -3.30 12.13
CA GLU A 52 -8.97 -3.72 12.39
C GLU A 52 -9.36 -4.87 11.46
N ALA A 53 -10.37 -5.66 11.84
CA ALA A 53 -10.91 -6.70 10.96
C ALA A 53 -11.48 -6.09 9.67
N THR A 54 -11.39 -6.81 8.55
CA THR A 54 -11.83 -6.28 7.25
C THR A 54 -13.30 -6.57 6.94
N GLY A 55 -13.89 -7.53 7.66
CA GLY A 55 -15.26 -7.99 7.50
C GLY A 55 -15.41 -9.33 6.77
N LEU A 56 -14.29 -9.96 6.36
CA LEU A 56 -14.35 -11.27 5.73
C LEU A 56 -14.99 -12.32 6.64
N GLU A 57 -15.71 -13.23 6.02
CA GLU A 57 -16.40 -14.35 6.67
C GLU A 57 -15.45 -15.45 7.12
N ILE A 58 -14.21 -15.45 6.61
CA ILE A 58 -13.14 -16.35 7.03
C ILE A 58 -12.39 -15.77 8.24
N ALA A 59 -11.73 -16.64 9.01
CA ALA A 59 -10.93 -16.20 10.15
C ALA A 59 -9.78 -15.28 9.70
N GLU A 60 -9.64 -14.13 10.38
CA GLU A 60 -8.59 -13.14 10.10
C GLU A 60 -7.68 -12.91 11.30
N ARG A 61 -6.43 -12.50 11.02
CA ARG A 61 -5.55 -11.85 12.00
C ARG A 61 -5.61 -10.34 11.80
N THR A 62 -5.58 -9.59 12.88
CA THR A 62 -5.45 -8.14 12.83
C THR A 62 -3.98 -7.75 12.75
N GLY A 63 -3.65 -6.84 11.84
CA GLY A 63 -2.34 -6.16 11.83
C GLY A 63 -2.07 -5.36 13.10
N LEU A 64 -0.86 -4.83 13.21
CA LEU A 64 -0.39 -4.05 14.36
C LEU A 64 0.12 -2.68 13.90
N PRO A 65 -0.71 -1.62 13.95
CA PRO A 65 -0.24 -0.24 13.87
C PRO A 65 0.36 0.18 15.23
N PRO A 66 1.69 0.28 15.36
CA PRO A 66 2.33 0.50 16.65
C PRO A 66 2.07 1.93 17.16
N THR A 67 1.98 2.07 18.48
CA THR A 67 1.83 3.36 19.18
C THR A 67 2.86 3.42 20.30
N ARG A 68 3.09 4.61 20.85
CA ARG A 68 3.95 4.77 22.04
C ARG A 68 3.39 4.00 23.24
N ALA A 69 2.06 3.98 23.38
CA ALA A 69 1.38 3.24 24.43
C ALA A 69 1.59 1.73 24.28
N TRP A 70 1.40 1.20 23.07
CA TRP A 70 1.65 -0.21 22.76
C TRP A 70 3.08 -0.61 23.11
N LYS A 71 4.09 0.20 22.73
CA LYS A 71 5.49 -0.14 22.99
C LYS A 71 5.79 -0.22 24.50
N ARG A 72 5.31 0.76 25.27
CA ARG A 72 5.47 0.79 26.72
C ARG A 72 4.80 -0.41 27.39
N GLU A 73 3.65 -0.84 26.88
CA GLU A 73 2.91 -1.96 27.45
C GLU A 73 3.51 -3.31 27.06
N ALA A 74 3.76 -3.54 25.77
CA ALA A 74 4.18 -4.82 25.23
C ALA A 74 5.67 -5.09 25.42
N LEU A 75 6.51 -4.06 25.25
CA LEU A 75 7.97 -4.20 25.28
C LEU A 75 8.61 -3.61 26.54
N LYS A 76 7.83 -2.94 27.41
CA LYS A 76 8.32 -2.26 28.62
C LYS A 76 9.41 -1.22 28.34
N GLU A 77 9.35 -0.61 27.17
CA GLU A 77 10.31 0.39 26.71
C GLU A 77 9.63 1.71 26.29
N PRO A 78 10.32 2.85 26.44
CA PRO A 78 9.90 4.09 25.82
C PRO A 78 10.03 4.02 24.28
N TRP A 79 9.32 4.92 23.61
CA TRP A 79 9.50 5.13 22.17
C TRP A 79 10.71 6.01 21.90
N TYR A 80 11.64 5.54 21.06
CA TYR A 80 12.81 6.30 20.65
C TYR A 80 12.53 7.04 19.32
N PRO A 81 12.95 8.31 19.16
CA PRO A 81 12.67 9.09 17.95
C PRO A 81 13.09 8.42 16.63
N GLY A 82 14.18 7.65 16.63
CA GLY A 82 14.67 6.94 15.45
C GLY A 82 13.76 5.80 14.96
N GLU A 83 12.88 5.28 15.82
CA GLU A 83 11.90 4.25 15.45
C GLU A 83 10.83 4.81 14.51
N THR A 84 10.49 6.09 14.65
CA THR A 84 9.53 6.77 13.77
C THR A 84 10.02 6.82 12.33
N LEU A 85 11.32 7.08 12.11
CA LEU A 85 11.92 7.06 10.77
C LEU A 85 11.79 5.69 10.10
N SER A 86 11.91 4.62 10.90
CA SER A 86 11.74 3.25 10.44
C SER A 86 10.27 2.97 10.12
N LEU A 87 9.38 3.33 11.03
CA LEU A 87 7.95 3.14 10.90
C LEU A 87 7.37 3.87 9.69
N ALA A 88 7.87 5.07 9.39
CA ALA A 88 7.40 5.89 8.28
C ALA A 88 7.52 5.21 6.90
N ILE A 89 8.42 4.24 6.76
CA ILE A 89 8.59 3.43 5.55
C ILE A 89 8.11 1.98 5.73
N GLY A 90 7.37 1.70 6.80
CA GLY A 90 6.82 0.38 7.10
C GLY A 90 7.79 -0.61 7.74
N GLN A 91 8.91 -0.13 8.31
CA GLN A 91 9.87 -0.95 9.05
C GLN A 91 9.63 -0.88 10.56
N GLY A 92 10.12 -1.89 11.30
CA GLY A 92 9.90 -2.01 12.74
C GLY A 92 8.70 -2.93 13.04
N PRO A 93 7.92 -2.68 14.10
CA PRO A 93 6.88 -3.61 14.55
C PRO A 93 5.55 -3.48 13.78
N LEU A 94 5.49 -2.72 12.69
CA LEU A 94 4.29 -2.61 11.88
C LEU A 94 3.98 -3.95 11.22
N LEU A 95 2.80 -4.49 11.50
CA LEU A 95 2.28 -5.67 10.81
C LEU A 95 0.98 -5.31 10.08
N ALA A 96 0.79 -5.84 8.88
CA ALA A 96 -0.44 -5.71 8.12
C ALA A 96 -0.67 -6.98 7.30
N THR A 97 -1.93 -7.36 7.11
CA THR A 97 -2.28 -8.49 6.22
C THR A 97 -2.50 -7.99 4.79
N PRO A 98 -2.30 -8.85 3.76
CA PRO A 98 -2.56 -8.45 2.37
C PRO A 98 -3.98 -7.93 2.14
N VAL A 99 -4.97 -8.51 2.83
CA VAL A 99 -6.38 -8.09 2.74
C VAL A 99 -6.60 -6.69 3.36
N GLN A 100 -5.94 -6.37 4.47
CA GLN A 100 -5.98 -5.01 5.05
C GLN A 100 -5.33 -3.99 4.11
N VAL A 101 -4.23 -4.35 3.44
CA VAL A 101 -3.58 -3.49 2.43
C VAL A 101 -4.48 -3.28 1.22
N ALA A 102 -5.18 -4.32 0.75
CA ALA A 102 -6.14 -4.21 -0.35
C ALA A 102 -7.31 -3.26 0.01
N ARG A 103 -7.85 -3.37 1.22
CA ARG A 103 -8.91 -2.49 1.73
C ARG A 103 -8.45 -1.04 1.87
N MET A 104 -7.23 -0.82 2.36
CA MET A 104 -6.62 0.51 2.43
C MET A 104 -6.53 1.14 1.03
N LEU A 105 -6.00 0.39 0.05
CA LEU A 105 -5.88 0.90 -1.31
C LEU A 105 -7.25 1.17 -1.95
N ALA A 106 -8.23 0.29 -1.73
CA ALA A 106 -9.61 0.51 -2.18
C ALA A 106 -10.22 1.80 -1.60
N SER A 107 -9.93 2.11 -0.32
CA SER A 107 -10.38 3.34 0.32
C SER A 107 -9.77 4.59 -0.35
N ILE A 108 -8.49 4.53 -0.75
CA ILE A 108 -7.82 5.62 -1.47
C ILE A 108 -8.38 5.76 -2.89
N ALA A 109 -8.55 4.63 -3.60
CA ALA A 109 -9.14 4.60 -4.94
C ALA A 109 -10.56 5.19 -4.94
N ASN A 110 -11.36 4.91 -3.91
CA ASN A 110 -12.73 5.41 -3.74
C ASN A 110 -12.81 6.74 -2.96
N ALA A 111 -11.74 7.55 -2.96
CA ALA A 111 -11.72 8.89 -2.35
C ALA A 111 -12.26 8.96 -0.91
N GLY A 112 -11.89 7.98 -0.08
CA GLY A 112 -12.25 7.90 1.33
C GLY A 112 -13.45 7.02 1.66
N GLN A 113 -14.13 6.44 0.67
CA GLN A 113 -15.19 5.45 0.93
C GLN A 113 -14.57 4.07 1.22
N LYS A 114 -14.36 3.75 2.51
CA LYS A 114 -13.75 2.50 2.95
C LYS A 114 -14.77 1.35 2.88
N PRO A 115 -14.57 0.34 2.01
CA PRO A 115 -15.50 -0.78 1.92
C PRO A 115 -15.30 -1.79 3.05
N THR A 116 -16.37 -2.43 3.51
CA THR A 116 -16.30 -3.69 4.26
C THR A 116 -16.19 -4.84 3.27
N LEU A 117 -15.16 -5.66 3.42
CA LEU A 117 -14.89 -6.77 2.50
C LEU A 117 -15.78 -7.97 2.85
N HIS A 118 -16.18 -8.71 1.82
CA HIS A 118 -17.01 -9.92 1.94
C HIS A 118 -16.75 -10.82 0.72
N LEU A 119 -16.77 -12.12 0.92
CA LEU A 119 -16.70 -13.13 -0.15
C LEU A 119 -18.09 -13.47 -0.66
N VAL A 120 -19.10 -13.43 0.21
CA VAL A 120 -20.44 -13.90 -0.09
C VAL A 120 -21.26 -12.81 -0.76
N LYS A 121 -21.59 -13.00 -2.04
CA LYS A 121 -22.52 -12.10 -2.76
C LYS A 121 -23.99 -12.30 -2.36
N ARG A 122 -24.38 -13.54 -2.05
CA ARG A 122 -25.79 -13.91 -1.79
C ARG A 122 -25.88 -15.20 -0.97
N ILE A 123 -26.80 -15.24 -0.01
CA ILE A 123 -27.16 -16.43 0.78
C ILE A 123 -28.62 -16.77 0.51
N GLY A 124 -28.88 -17.88 -0.18
CA GLY A 124 -30.21 -18.22 -0.69
C GLY A 124 -30.74 -17.13 -1.62
N GLN A 125 -31.83 -16.47 -1.24
CA GLN A 125 -32.41 -15.34 -1.97
C GLN A 125 -31.93 -13.96 -1.47
N ARG A 126 -31.23 -13.90 -0.33
CA ARG A 126 -30.80 -12.63 0.27
C ARG A 126 -29.45 -12.19 -0.29
N GLU A 127 -29.44 -11.08 -1.02
CA GLU A 127 -28.21 -10.41 -1.44
C GLU A 127 -27.51 -9.76 -0.25
N VAL A 128 -26.19 -9.92 -0.17
CA VAL A 128 -25.34 -9.23 0.81
C VAL A 128 -24.88 -7.94 0.16
N ARG A 129 -25.29 -6.79 0.73
CA ARG A 129 -24.92 -5.48 0.18
C ARG A 129 -23.59 -4.99 0.75
N PRO A 130 -22.71 -4.41 -0.09
CA PRO A 130 -21.48 -3.80 0.38
C PRO A 130 -21.80 -2.63 1.32
N GLN A 131 -21.09 -2.55 2.44
CA GLN A 131 -21.13 -1.39 3.33
C GLN A 131 -19.92 -0.51 3.07
N LEU A 132 -20.13 0.80 2.98
CA LEU A 132 -19.09 1.80 2.84
C LEU A 132 -19.07 2.68 4.10
N THR A 133 -17.88 2.93 4.63
CA THR A 133 -17.67 3.85 5.75
C THR A 133 -16.82 5.03 5.29
N PRO A 134 -17.33 6.27 5.37
CA PRO A 134 -16.53 7.43 5.01
C PRO A 134 -15.34 7.62 5.96
N VAL A 135 -14.16 7.81 5.38
CA VAL A 135 -12.94 8.20 6.07
C VAL A 135 -12.67 9.67 5.79
N PRO A 136 -12.48 10.52 6.81
CA PRO A 136 -12.21 11.93 6.60
C PRO A 136 -10.83 12.11 5.93
N GLY A 137 -10.82 12.79 4.79
CA GLY A 137 -9.61 13.15 4.06
C GLY A 137 -9.86 14.29 3.07
N ARG A 138 -8.85 15.13 2.87
CA ARG A 138 -8.94 16.34 2.03
C ARG A 138 -8.22 16.21 0.68
N PHE A 139 -7.20 15.36 0.61
CA PHE A 139 -6.23 15.34 -0.50
C PHE A 139 -6.15 13.96 -1.18
N TRP A 140 -7.28 13.28 -1.37
CA TRP A 140 -7.33 11.95 -2.01
C TRP A 140 -6.69 11.96 -3.41
N THR A 141 -6.97 12.99 -4.20
CA THR A 141 -6.42 13.15 -5.56
C THR A 141 -4.90 13.21 -5.57
N VAL A 142 -4.25 13.81 -4.57
CA VAL A 142 -2.78 13.85 -4.47
C VAL A 142 -2.21 12.43 -4.31
N LEU A 143 -2.88 11.58 -3.52
CA LEU A 143 -2.47 10.19 -3.34
C LEU A 143 -2.69 9.38 -4.62
N GLN A 144 -3.86 9.54 -5.25
CA GLN A 144 -4.22 8.85 -6.50
C GLN A 144 -3.25 9.21 -7.64
N GLU A 145 -2.95 10.49 -7.80
CA GLU A 145 -1.97 10.96 -8.80
C GLU A 145 -0.57 10.45 -8.50
N GLY A 146 -0.13 10.44 -7.24
CA GLY A 146 1.15 9.83 -6.85
C GLY A 146 1.22 8.34 -7.21
N LEU A 147 0.16 7.58 -6.94
CA LEU A 147 0.06 6.16 -7.28
C LEU A 147 0.06 5.93 -8.80
N ARG A 148 -0.66 6.76 -9.58
CA ARG A 148 -0.62 6.73 -11.05
C ARG A 148 0.78 7.08 -11.56
N LYS A 149 1.44 8.06 -10.95
CA LYS A 149 2.78 8.49 -11.32
C LYS A 149 3.84 7.40 -11.06
N THR A 150 3.66 6.54 -10.06
CA THR A 150 4.48 5.31 -9.90
C THR A 150 4.46 4.43 -11.15
N VAL A 151 3.30 4.33 -11.81
CA VAL A 151 3.11 3.53 -13.02
C VAL A 151 3.60 4.28 -14.26
N LYS A 152 3.33 5.59 -14.37
CA LYS A 152 3.71 6.36 -15.56
C LYS A 152 5.19 6.73 -15.64
N GLU A 153 5.85 6.86 -14.50
CA GLU A 153 7.21 7.41 -14.43
C GLU A 153 8.10 6.63 -13.47
N GLY A 154 7.53 6.12 -12.38
CA GLY A 154 8.27 5.52 -11.28
C GLY A 154 8.53 4.02 -11.41
N THR A 155 8.52 3.34 -10.26
CA THR A 155 9.00 1.96 -10.12
C THR A 155 8.23 0.92 -10.94
N ALA A 156 7.00 1.22 -11.37
CA ALA A 156 6.17 0.30 -12.14
C ALA A 156 6.17 0.58 -13.66
N ARG A 157 6.90 1.60 -14.13
CA ARG A 157 6.93 2.03 -15.55
C ARG A 157 7.21 0.92 -16.54
N HIS A 158 8.18 0.08 -16.22
CA HIS A 158 8.67 -0.97 -17.12
C HIS A 158 7.69 -2.13 -17.33
N VAL A 159 6.69 -2.31 -16.45
CA VAL A 159 5.69 -3.40 -16.55
C VAL A 159 4.31 -2.86 -16.92
N LEU A 160 3.91 -1.71 -16.36
CA LEU A 160 2.55 -1.18 -16.48
C LEU A 160 2.45 0.16 -17.21
N GLY A 161 3.57 0.76 -17.61
CA GLY A 161 3.57 2.09 -18.24
C GLY A 161 2.82 2.14 -19.58
N ASP A 162 2.96 1.09 -20.38
CA ASP A 162 2.27 0.94 -21.67
C ASP A 162 1.07 -0.03 -21.57
N PHE A 163 0.63 -0.33 -20.34
CA PHE A 163 -0.53 -1.20 -20.12
C PHE A 163 -1.81 -0.46 -20.52
N PRO A 164 -2.75 -1.09 -21.26
CA PRO A 164 -3.88 -0.37 -21.86
C PRO A 164 -4.81 0.28 -20.84
N VAL A 165 -4.99 -0.35 -19.68
CA VAL A 165 -5.80 0.20 -18.61
C VAL A 165 -4.94 1.15 -17.78
N PRO A 166 -5.35 2.41 -17.58
CA PRO A 166 -4.59 3.34 -16.76
C PRO A 166 -4.63 2.88 -15.30
N THR A 167 -3.56 2.25 -14.82
CA THR A 167 -3.46 1.76 -13.44
C THR A 167 -2.67 2.73 -12.55
N GLY A 168 -2.94 2.70 -11.25
CA GLY A 168 -2.12 3.32 -10.21
C GLY A 168 -1.70 2.28 -9.18
N GLY A 169 -0.52 2.47 -8.58
CA GLY A 169 -0.03 1.49 -7.61
C GLY A 169 1.26 1.88 -6.93
N LYS A 170 1.79 0.94 -6.14
CA LYS A 170 3.04 1.11 -5.40
C LYS A 170 3.74 -0.21 -5.16
N THR A 171 5.03 -0.27 -5.49
CA THR A 171 5.93 -1.37 -5.11
C THR A 171 6.30 -1.29 -3.64
N GLY A 172 6.54 -2.43 -2.99
CA GLY A 172 7.04 -2.51 -1.63
C GLY A 172 8.06 -3.64 -1.49
N THR A 173 9.05 -3.38 -0.64
CA THR A 173 10.12 -4.33 -0.31
C THR A 173 10.32 -4.24 1.20
N ALA A 174 9.91 -5.27 1.94
CA ALA A 174 10.04 -5.27 3.40
C ALA A 174 11.22 -6.13 3.83
N GLU A 175 12.27 -5.49 4.37
CA GLU A 175 13.42 -6.16 4.99
C GLU A 175 12.95 -7.19 6.02
N THR A 176 13.45 -8.43 5.90
CA THR A 176 13.12 -9.49 6.85
C THR A 176 13.82 -9.26 8.20
N PRO A 177 13.16 -9.51 9.34
CA PRO A 177 13.76 -9.31 10.67
C PRO A 177 14.96 -10.22 10.98
N GLY A 178 15.10 -11.33 10.23
CA GLY A 178 16.18 -12.30 10.39
C GLY A 178 17.48 -11.89 9.68
N LYS A 179 18.10 -12.83 8.96
CA LYS A 179 19.28 -12.53 8.15
C LYS A 179 18.84 -11.64 6.99
N ARG A 180 19.07 -10.32 7.10
CA ARG A 180 18.88 -9.32 6.03
C ARG A 180 19.81 -9.61 4.85
N ALA A 181 19.61 -10.75 4.20
CA ALA A 181 20.49 -11.36 3.21
C ALA A 181 19.99 -11.15 1.77
N GLY A 182 19.16 -10.12 1.55
CA GLY A 182 18.60 -9.81 0.23
C GLY A 182 17.38 -10.64 -0.18
N LEU A 183 16.70 -11.27 0.79
CA LEU A 183 15.41 -11.93 0.60
C LEU A 183 14.34 -11.19 1.38
N GLU A 184 13.94 -10.03 0.88
CA GLU A 184 12.85 -9.24 1.44
C GLU A 184 11.48 -9.83 1.08
N HIS A 185 10.43 -9.38 1.76
CA HIS A 185 9.07 -9.67 1.29
C HIS A 185 8.74 -8.79 0.08
N ALA A 186 8.30 -9.43 -1.01
CA ALA A 186 7.93 -8.75 -2.24
C ALA A 186 6.46 -8.33 -2.17
N TRP A 187 6.20 -7.03 -2.32
CA TRP A 187 4.86 -6.44 -2.31
C TRP A 187 4.61 -5.60 -3.56
N TYR A 188 3.38 -5.66 -4.06
CA TYR A 188 2.83 -4.65 -4.95
C TYR A 188 1.33 -4.52 -4.68
N MET A 189 0.86 -3.28 -4.66
CA MET A 189 -0.56 -2.95 -4.60
C MET A 189 -0.91 -2.10 -5.82
N GLY A 190 -1.98 -2.44 -6.51
CA GLY A 190 -2.43 -1.73 -7.70
C GLY A 190 -3.95 -1.63 -7.76
N TYR A 191 -4.44 -0.51 -8.30
CA TYR A 191 -5.83 -0.31 -8.62
C TYR A 191 -5.99 0.22 -10.04
N GLY A 192 -7.16 0.07 -10.60
CA GLY A 192 -7.54 0.73 -11.84
C GLY A 192 -9.03 0.60 -12.09
N PRO A 193 -9.56 1.35 -13.06
CA PRO A 193 -8.88 2.44 -13.76
C PRO A 193 -8.60 3.63 -12.83
N ALA A 194 -7.44 4.25 -12.99
CA ALA A 194 -6.98 5.41 -12.22
C ALA A 194 -7.34 6.74 -12.88
N GLU A 195 -7.82 6.72 -14.13
CA GLU A 195 -8.24 7.90 -14.89
C GLU A 195 -9.78 7.84 -15.10
N PRO A 196 -10.49 8.97 -14.90
CA PRO A 196 -11.94 9.03 -15.14
C PRO A 196 -12.31 8.71 -16.60
N GLY A 197 -13.52 8.18 -16.82
CA GLY A 197 -14.04 7.92 -18.16
C GLY A 197 -13.50 6.65 -18.84
N SER A 198 -12.64 5.89 -18.16
CA SER A 198 -12.23 4.57 -18.63
C SER A 198 -13.42 3.61 -18.71
N PRO A 199 -13.56 2.82 -19.80
CA PRO A 199 -14.68 1.89 -19.98
C PRO A 199 -14.56 0.63 -19.09
N TYR A 200 -13.38 0.40 -18.52
CA TYR A 200 -13.09 -0.80 -17.73
C TYR A 200 -13.68 -0.74 -16.31
N PRO A 201 -14.22 -1.84 -15.78
CA PRO A 201 -14.73 -1.89 -14.41
C PRO A 201 -13.59 -1.76 -13.37
N PRO A 202 -13.85 -1.17 -12.18
CA PRO A 202 -12.83 -1.01 -11.15
C PRO A 202 -12.32 -2.33 -10.57
N LEU A 203 -11.01 -2.40 -10.32
CA LEU A 203 -10.32 -3.53 -9.67
C LEU A 203 -9.21 -3.02 -8.75
N VAL A 204 -9.04 -3.69 -7.60
CA VAL A 204 -7.86 -3.59 -6.74
C VAL A 204 -7.22 -4.97 -6.66
N VAL A 205 -5.89 -5.03 -6.79
CA VAL A 205 -5.11 -6.25 -6.63
C VAL A 205 -3.90 -5.97 -5.73
N VAL A 206 -3.65 -6.86 -4.78
CA VAL A 206 -2.44 -6.86 -3.96
C VAL A 206 -1.78 -8.22 -4.07
N ALA A 207 -0.48 -8.21 -4.36
CA ALA A 207 0.34 -9.42 -4.37
C ALA A 207 1.41 -9.33 -3.28
N PHE A 208 1.58 -10.43 -2.56
CA PHE A 208 2.54 -10.61 -1.49
C PHE A 208 3.25 -11.96 -1.66
N PHE A 209 4.57 -11.96 -1.53
CA PHE A 209 5.37 -13.18 -1.53
C PHE A 209 6.35 -13.16 -0.36
N GLU A 210 6.31 -14.21 0.44
CA GLU A 210 7.25 -14.38 1.54
C GLU A 210 8.67 -14.57 1.00
N ASN A 211 9.62 -13.76 1.47
CA ASN A 211 11.03 -13.83 1.07
C ASN A 211 11.25 -13.80 -0.46
N GLY A 212 10.31 -13.21 -1.21
CA GLY A 212 10.34 -13.17 -2.67
C GLY A 212 11.32 -12.16 -3.26
N GLY A 213 11.95 -11.32 -2.43
CA GLY A 213 12.88 -10.28 -2.85
C GLY A 213 12.17 -9.03 -3.37
N GLU A 214 12.58 -8.57 -4.56
CA GLU A 214 12.20 -7.25 -5.07
C GLU A 214 10.74 -7.21 -5.57
N GLY A 215 9.91 -6.38 -4.94
CA GLY A 215 8.49 -6.23 -5.29
C GLY A 215 8.22 -5.83 -6.74
N SER A 216 9.10 -5.03 -7.35
CA SER A 216 9.04 -4.63 -8.76
C SER A 216 9.24 -5.81 -9.73
N ARG A 217 10.00 -6.84 -9.34
CA ARG A 217 10.33 -7.99 -10.20
C ARG A 217 9.40 -9.18 -10.00
N VAL A 218 8.85 -9.33 -8.79
CA VAL A 218 8.02 -10.51 -8.43
C VAL A 218 6.56 -10.14 -8.30
N ALA A 219 6.22 -9.21 -7.40
CA ALA A 219 4.83 -8.90 -7.08
C ALA A 219 4.12 -8.09 -8.17
N LEU A 220 4.83 -7.13 -8.78
CA LEU A 220 4.29 -6.28 -9.85
C LEU A 220 3.86 -7.09 -11.10
N PRO A 221 4.67 -8.00 -11.67
CA PRO A 221 4.21 -8.86 -12.76
C PRO A 221 3.05 -9.77 -12.40
N ALA A 222 2.99 -10.27 -11.15
CA ALA A 222 1.85 -11.07 -10.69
C ALA A 222 0.54 -10.26 -10.73
N VAL A 223 0.59 -8.99 -10.29
CA VAL A 223 -0.57 -8.10 -10.40
C VAL A 223 -0.92 -7.77 -11.85
N ARG A 224 0.06 -7.55 -12.74
CA ARG A 224 -0.19 -7.36 -14.18
C ARG A 224 -0.98 -8.53 -14.75
N LYS A 225 -0.62 -9.78 -14.42
CA LYS A 225 -1.32 -10.98 -14.93
C LYS A 225 -2.79 -11.01 -14.50
N VAL A 226 -3.07 -10.75 -13.22
CA VAL A 226 -4.45 -10.71 -12.70
C VAL A 226 -5.25 -9.58 -13.34
N MET A 227 -4.66 -8.39 -13.45
CA MET A 227 -5.29 -7.24 -14.11
C MET A 227 -5.57 -7.52 -15.59
N ALA A 228 -4.63 -8.17 -16.29
CA ALA A 228 -4.80 -8.53 -17.69
C ALA A 228 -5.94 -9.53 -17.89
N ALA A 229 -6.01 -10.55 -17.04
CA ALA A 229 -7.10 -11.52 -17.06
C ALA A 229 -8.46 -10.87 -16.77
N TYR A 230 -8.54 -9.97 -15.78
CA TYR A 230 -9.79 -9.31 -15.41
C TYR A 230 -10.32 -8.36 -16.50
N TRP A 231 -9.45 -7.56 -17.11
CA TRP A 231 -9.83 -6.62 -18.16
C TRP A 231 -9.73 -7.18 -19.58
N GLN A 232 -9.39 -8.47 -19.71
CA GLN A 232 -9.25 -9.17 -20.99
C GLN A 232 -8.33 -8.43 -21.96
N VAL A 233 -7.24 -7.86 -21.46
CA VAL A 233 -6.21 -7.25 -22.30
C VAL A 233 -5.17 -8.31 -22.63
N GLU A 234 -4.86 -8.45 -23.92
CA GLU A 234 -3.89 -9.42 -24.39
C GLU A 234 -2.55 -9.23 -23.69
N GLU A 235 -1.94 -10.33 -23.24
CA GLU A 235 -0.53 -10.30 -22.88
C GLU A 235 0.25 -10.04 -24.17
N ALA A 236 0.60 -8.77 -24.44
CA ALA A 236 1.60 -8.47 -25.43
C ALA A 236 2.81 -9.36 -25.12
N GLN A 237 3.15 -10.25 -26.07
CA GLN A 237 4.27 -11.18 -25.93
C GLN A 237 5.49 -10.41 -25.47
N ALA A 238 6.01 -10.74 -24.29
CA ALA A 238 7.25 -10.17 -23.80
C ALA A 238 8.33 -10.52 -24.84
N ARG A 239 8.78 -9.52 -25.60
CA ARG A 239 10.00 -9.60 -26.40
C ARG A 239 11.21 -9.41 -25.51
#